data_AF-A0A848YX39-F1
#
_entry.id   AF-A0A848YX39-F1
#
_cell.length_a   1.000
_cell.length_b   1.000
_cell.length_c   1.000
_cell.angle_alpha   90.00
_cell.angle_beta   90.00
_cell.angle_gamma   90.00
#
_symmetry.space_group_name_H-M   'P 1'
#
loop_
_entity.id
_entity.type
_entity.pdbx_description
1 polymer ?
#
loop_
_entity_poly.entity_id
_entity_poly.type
_entity_poly.pdbx_seq_one_letter_code
_entity_poly.pdbx_strand_id
1 'polypeptide(L)'
;MHKTLSQYHPNPSQIGFPSTIHHLIRCLSWIPVILGVCMTTAAVHGEESKLAAALKFTAGVATAYAIHEGAHAAAAAYTGTELEWEVGTYNQPIGFTENARDDTSGLIIHASGLITQAAAGEIILQWDRLDKNDNFTRGMMVWNIINPIIYALDYWLIGQANQTSDSSFQGDIQGVEHYSDKPTADVFALSIAAIAGYQGYRFLKTQTWAPDWMKTDDYNLGMAPLERGGVLLTVNIPF
;
A
#
# COMPACT_ATOMS: atom_id res chain seq x y z
N MET A 1 26.97 16.76 -1.56
CA MET A 1 27.91 15.63 -1.77
C MET A 1 27.54 14.97 -3.09
N HIS A 2 28.29 15.22 -4.16
CA HIS A 2 28.06 14.57 -5.46
C HIS A 2 28.61 13.15 -5.42
N LYS A 3 27.73 12.13 -5.47
CA LYS A 3 28.13 10.79 -5.88
C LYS A 3 28.13 10.77 -7.41
N THR A 4 29.29 10.58 -8.01
CA THR A 4 29.46 10.36 -9.45
C THR A 4 28.89 8.99 -9.82
N LEU A 5 27.82 8.98 -10.62
CA LEU A 5 27.26 7.79 -11.27
C LEU A 5 28.29 7.20 -12.23
N SER A 6 28.77 6.00 -11.88
CA SER A 6 29.56 5.13 -12.76
C SER A 6 28.67 4.59 -13.87
N GLN A 7 29.15 4.68 -15.11
CA GLN A 7 28.46 4.26 -16.32
C GLN A 7 28.06 2.78 -16.28
N TYR A 8 26.77 2.50 -16.45
CA TYR A 8 26.23 1.16 -16.67
C TYR A 8 25.72 1.06 -18.11
N HIS A 9 26.20 0.07 -18.86
CA HIS A 9 25.71 -0.28 -20.20
C HIS A 9 24.78 -1.49 -20.08
N PRO A 10 23.48 -1.37 -20.35
CA PRO A 10 22.58 -2.52 -20.33
C PRO A 10 22.79 -3.42 -21.56
N ASN A 11 22.77 -4.72 -21.31
CA ASN A 11 22.91 -5.78 -22.31
C ASN A 11 21.52 -6.10 -22.91
N PRO A 12 21.27 -5.89 -24.22
CA PRO A 12 19.93 -5.87 -24.80
C PRO A 12 19.31 -7.25 -25.10
N SER A 13 19.58 -8.29 -24.31
CA SER A 13 19.18 -9.67 -24.65
C SER A 13 18.32 -10.42 -23.63
N GLN A 14 17.55 -9.74 -22.78
CA GLN A 14 16.62 -10.41 -21.84
C GLN A 14 15.19 -9.86 -21.93
N ILE A 15 14.55 -10.05 -23.08
CA ILE A 15 13.08 -10.06 -23.16
C ILE A 15 12.67 -11.53 -23.21
N GLY A 16 12.34 -12.09 -22.05
CA GLY A 16 11.89 -13.47 -21.92
C GLY A 16 10.90 -13.63 -20.78
N PHE A 17 9.61 -13.45 -21.07
CA PHE A 17 8.54 -14.05 -20.27
C PHE A 17 8.52 -15.56 -20.58
N PRO A 18 8.59 -16.47 -19.58
CA PRO A 18 7.39 -16.87 -18.86
C PRO A 18 7.59 -17.43 -17.42
N SER A 19 6.92 -16.87 -16.39
CA SER A 19 6.80 -17.52 -15.06
C SER A 19 5.49 -17.21 -14.31
N THR A 20 4.44 -16.82 -15.03
CA THR A 20 3.14 -16.35 -14.51
C THR A 20 2.46 -17.30 -13.50
N ILE A 21 2.73 -18.60 -13.53
CA ILE A 21 2.06 -19.61 -12.67
C ILE A 21 2.70 -19.70 -11.27
N HIS A 22 4.02 -19.53 -11.14
CA HIS A 22 4.67 -19.51 -9.82
C HIS A 22 4.42 -18.17 -9.08
N HIS A 23 4.21 -17.08 -9.84
CA HIS A 23 3.85 -15.76 -9.30
C HIS A 23 2.48 -15.75 -8.64
N LEU A 24 1.50 -16.45 -9.22
CA LEU A 24 0.16 -16.55 -8.63
C LEU A 24 0.20 -17.24 -7.26
N ILE A 25 1.03 -18.27 -7.08
CA ILE A 25 1.08 -19.15 -5.90
C ILE A 25 1.67 -18.44 -4.67
N ARG A 26 2.61 -17.50 -4.83
CA ARG A 26 3.21 -16.75 -3.70
C ARG A 26 2.37 -15.57 -3.24
N CYS A 27 1.62 -14.92 -4.12
CA CYS A 27 0.55 -14.00 -3.70
C CYS A 27 -0.52 -14.71 -2.83
N LEU A 28 -0.66 -16.04 -2.94
CA LEU A 28 -1.57 -16.83 -2.10
C LEU A 28 -1.12 -16.97 -0.64
N SER A 29 0.08 -16.52 -0.23
CA SER A 29 0.47 -16.53 1.19
C SER A 29 -0.24 -15.45 2.02
N TRP A 30 -0.74 -14.41 1.36
CA TRP A 30 -1.61 -13.37 1.94
C TRP A 30 -3.08 -13.75 1.91
N ILE A 31 -3.45 -14.73 1.08
CA ILE A 31 -4.82 -15.23 0.98
C ILE A 31 -5.39 -15.69 2.31
N PRO A 32 -4.67 -16.30 3.28
CA PRO A 32 -5.21 -16.61 4.60
C PRO A 32 -5.56 -15.37 5.43
N VAL A 33 -4.78 -14.28 5.34
CA VAL A 33 -5.03 -13.01 6.04
C VAL A 33 -6.19 -12.27 5.38
N ILE A 34 -6.15 -12.15 4.05
CA ILE A 34 -7.23 -11.60 3.23
C ILE A 34 -8.51 -12.41 3.46
N LEU A 35 -8.48 -13.74 3.40
CA LEU A 35 -9.61 -14.64 3.69
C LEU A 35 -10.09 -14.54 5.13
N GLY A 36 -9.20 -14.39 6.12
CA GLY A 36 -9.59 -14.20 7.53
C GLY A 36 -10.41 -12.93 7.73
N VAL A 37 -10.01 -11.84 7.06
CA VAL A 37 -10.77 -10.58 7.02
C VAL A 37 -12.03 -10.71 6.15
N CYS A 38 -11.97 -11.41 5.01
CA CYS A 38 -13.15 -11.70 4.17
C CYS A 38 -14.20 -12.50 4.95
N MET A 39 -13.80 -13.51 5.70
CA MET A 39 -14.70 -14.45 6.38
C MET A 39 -15.41 -13.81 7.57
N THR A 40 -14.78 -12.83 8.22
CA THR A 40 -15.38 -12.07 9.32
C THR A 40 -16.29 -10.94 8.81
N THR A 41 -15.97 -10.32 7.67
CA THR A 41 -16.77 -9.22 7.08
C THR A 41 -17.93 -9.69 6.18
N ALA A 42 -17.75 -10.77 5.41
CA ALA A 42 -18.79 -11.35 4.54
C ALA A 42 -19.92 -12.03 5.32
N ALA A 43 -19.71 -12.37 6.59
CA ALA A 43 -20.69 -13.06 7.41
C ALA A 43 -21.87 -12.17 7.85
N VAL A 44 -21.83 -10.85 7.60
CA VAL A 44 -22.71 -9.93 8.31
C VAL A 44 -23.96 -9.52 7.52
N HIS A 45 -24.02 -9.60 6.17
CA HIS A 45 -25.15 -9.04 5.40
C HIS A 45 -25.67 -9.90 4.23
N GLY A 46 -26.98 -10.21 4.27
CA GLY A 46 -27.86 -10.38 3.10
C GLY A 46 -27.79 -11.69 2.31
N GLU A 47 -28.76 -11.88 1.41
CA GLU A 47 -29.03 -13.08 0.57
C GLU A 47 -27.88 -13.54 -0.34
N GLU A 48 -26.76 -12.80 -0.38
CA GLU A 48 -25.58 -13.17 -1.13
C GLU A 48 -24.86 -14.37 -0.46
N SER A 49 -24.52 -15.39 -1.26
CA SER A 49 -23.76 -16.51 -0.72
C SER A 49 -22.41 -16.03 -0.19
N LYS A 50 -21.94 -16.60 0.92
CA LYS A 50 -20.62 -16.28 1.51
C LYS A 50 -19.47 -16.36 0.50
N LEU A 51 -19.57 -17.28 -0.46
CA LEU A 51 -18.58 -17.43 -1.54
C LEU A 51 -18.58 -16.20 -2.47
N ALA A 52 -19.75 -15.75 -2.91
CA ALA A 52 -19.86 -14.58 -3.79
C ALA A 52 -19.34 -13.30 -3.09
N ALA A 53 -19.70 -13.11 -1.82
CA ALA A 53 -19.19 -12.03 -0.98
C ALA A 53 -17.65 -12.06 -0.86
N ALA A 54 -17.07 -13.23 -0.57
CA ALA A 54 -15.62 -13.41 -0.48
C ALA A 54 -14.90 -13.18 -1.81
N LEU A 55 -15.50 -13.58 -2.93
CA LEU A 55 -14.95 -13.35 -4.27
C LEU A 55 -14.96 -11.86 -4.63
N LYS A 56 -16.07 -11.14 -4.37
CA LYS A 56 -16.14 -9.69 -4.56
C LYS A 56 -15.10 -8.95 -3.73
N PHE A 57 -14.99 -9.30 -2.45
CA PHE A 57 -14.00 -8.70 -1.57
C PHE A 57 -12.58 -8.93 -2.08
N THR A 58 -12.24 -10.19 -2.42
CA THR A 58 -10.93 -10.53 -2.98
C THR A 58 -10.65 -9.76 -4.26
N ALA A 59 -11.64 -9.63 -5.15
CA ALA A 59 -11.52 -8.84 -6.37
C ALA A 59 -11.29 -7.36 -6.07
N GLY A 60 -11.91 -6.81 -5.03
CA GLY A 60 -11.68 -5.46 -4.56
C GLY A 60 -10.24 -5.25 -4.08
N VAL A 61 -9.74 -6.16 -3.24
CA VAL A 61 -8.34 -6.14 -2.76
C VAL A 61 -7.37 -6.20 -3.95
N ALA A 62 -7.57 -7.15 -4.87
CA ALA A 62 -6.74 -7.31 -6.05
C ALA A 62 -6.78 -6.07 -6.96
N THR A 63 -7.92 -5.39 -7.05
CA THR A 63 -8.07 -4.15 -7.83
C THR A 63 -7.27 -3.01 -7.19
N ALA A 64 -7.39 -2.81 -5.87
CA ALA A 64 -6.62 -1.80 -5.16
C ALA A 64 -5.11 -2.06 -5.24
N TYR A 65 -4.70 -3.32 -5.18
CA TYR A 65 -3.32 -3.74 -5.41
C TYR A 65 -2.85 -3.41 -6.85
N ALA A 66 -3.64 -3.76 -7.87
CA ALA A 66 -3.31 -3.46 -9.25
C ALA A 66 -3.23 -1.95 -9.53
N ILE A 67 -4.07 -1.14 -8.88
CA ILE A 67 -4.01 0.32 -8.97
C ILE A 67 -2.70 0.86 -8.36
N HIS A 68 -2.26 0.29 -7.24
CA HIS A 68 -0.99 0.64 -6.60
C HIS A 68 0.21 0.33 -7.50
N GLU A 69 0.32 -0.90 -8.00
CA GLU A 69 1.40 -1.29 -8.92
C GLU A 69 1.34 -0.51 -10.24
N GLY A 70 0.13 -0.29 -10.76
CA GLY A 70 -0.11 0.52 -11.95
C GLY A 70 0.33 1.97 -11.80
N ALA A 71 0.32 2.52 -10.57
CA ALA A 71 0.81 3.86 -10.30
C ALA A 71 2.32 3.96 -10.45
N HIS A 72 3.08 2.97 -9.98
CA HIS A 72 4.53 2.89 -10.20
C HIS A 72 4.85 2.83 -11.71
N ALA A 73 4.14 1.98 -12.45
CA ALA A 73 4.28 1.89 -13.90
C ALA A 73 3.98 3.21 -14.61
N ALA A 74 2.90 3.90 -14.21
CA ALA A 74 2.52 5.19 -14.78
C ALA A 74 3.53 6.28 -14.44
N ALA A 75 4.04 6.31 -13.21
CA ALA A 75 5.07 7.23 -12.76
C ALA A 75 6.37 7.03 -13.55
N ALA A 76 6.80 5.80 -13.74
CA ALA A 76 8.00 5.48 -14.51
C ALA A 76 7.86 5.86 -15.99
N ALA A 77 6.70 5.59 -16.60
CA ALA A 77 6.40 6.06 -17.95
C ALA A 77 6.44 7.59 -18.06
N TYR A 78 5.93 8.30 -17.04
CA TYR A 78 5.94 9.76 -16.98
C TYR A 78 7.35 10.34 -16.84
N THR A 79 8.21 9.73 -16.02
CA THR A 79 9.60 10.18 -15.81
C THR A 79 10.57 9.67 -16.87
N GLY A 80 10.14 8.75 -17.73
CA GLY A 80 11.01 8.09 -18.70
C GLY A 80 12.03 7.16 -18.04
N THR A 81 11.64 6.55 -16.92
CA THR A 81 12.39 5.53 -16.18
C THR A 81 11.91 4.13 -16.60
N GLU A 82 12.83 3.20 -16.78
CA GLU A 82 12.52 1.81 -17.03
C GLU A 82 12.35 1.06 -15.70
N LEU A 83 11.28 0.29 -15.56
CA LEU A 83 11.07 -0.61 -14.41
C LEU A 83 11.32 -2.05 -14.84
N GLU A 84 12.19 -2.73 -14.13
CA GLU A 84 12.35 -4.17 -14.23
C GLU A 84 11.55 -4.83 -13.11
N TRP A 85 10.41 -5.41 -13.47
CA TRP A 85 9.52 -6.09 -12.54
C TRP A 85 10.07 -7.46 -12.16
N GLU A 86 10.10 -7.74 -10.88
CA GLU A 86 10.64 -8.97 -10.33
C GLU A 86 9.76 -9.53 -9.21
N VAL A 87 10.04 -10.77 -8.81
CA VAL A 87 9.41 -11.35 -7.62
C VAL A 87 10.01 -10.66 -6.41
N GLY A 88 9.17 -9.90 -5.69
CA GLY A 88 9.63 -9.20 -4.51
C GLY A 88 9.63 -10.08 -3.26
N THR A 89 9.63 -9.43 -2.10
CA THR A 89 9.72 -10.06 -0.79
C THR A 89 8.36 -10.44 -0.21
N TYR A 90 8.34 -10.88 1.05
CA TYR A 90 7.13 -11.32 1.75
C TYR A 90 6.01 -10.26 1.77
N ASN A 91 6.33 -8.97 1.92
CA ASN A 91 5.36 -7.87 1.96
C ASN A 91 5.19 -7.11 0.62
N GLN A 92 5.97 -7.48 -0.41
CA GLN A 92 5.86 -6.96 -1.77
C GLN A 92 5.92 -8.13 -2.76
N PRO A 93 4.82 -8.83 -3.05
CA PRO A 93 4.86 -10.03 -3.89
C PRO A 93 5.39 -9.77 -5.30
N ILE A 94 5.13 -8.57 -5.82
CA ILE A 94 5.75 -8.01 -7.00
C ILE A 94 6.58 -6.83 -6.52
N GLY A 95 7.88 -6.88 -6.80
CA GLY A 95 8.79 -5.76 -6.63
C GLY A 95 9.19 -5.24 -8.01
N PHE A 96 9.86 -4.10 -8.02
CA PHE A 96 10.56 -3.64 -9.20
C PHE A 96 11.92 -3.10 -8.79
N THR A 97 12.87 -3.22 -9.71
CA THR A 97 14.06 -2.38 -9.70
C THR A 97 13.91 -1.32 -10.77
N GLU A 98 14.65 -0.23 -10.63
CA GLU A 98 14.53 0.90 -11.53
C GLU A 98 15.87 1.61 -11.67
N ASN A 99 16.05 2.32 -12.78
CA ASN A 99 17.25 3.11 -13.07
C ASN A 99 16.89 4.56 -13.39
N ALA A 100 16.50 5.29 -12.36
CA ALA A 100 16.03 6.66 -12.44
C ALA A 100 17.18 7.56 -12.88
N ARG A 101 16.84 8.53 -13.75
CA ARG A 101 17.81 9.49 -14.27
C ARG A 101 18.28 10.48 -13.21
N ASP A 102 17.44 10.72 -12.21
CA ASP A 102 17.65 11.65 -11.12
C ASP A 102 16.80 11.27 -9.90
N ASP A 103 17.16 11.83 -8.76
CA ASP A 103 16.53 11.58 -7.47
C ASP A 103 15.03 11.92 -7.47
N THR A 104 14.62 12.95 -8.23
CA THR A 104 13.21 13.34 -8.30
C THR A 104 12.36 12.26 -8.97
N SER A 105 12.89 11.67 -10.05
CA SER A 105 12.22 10.60 -10.78
C SER A 105 12.07 9.35 -9.92
N GLY A 106 13.14 8.93 -9.24
CA GLY A 106 13.09 7.79 -8.31
C GLY A 106 12.10 8.02 -7.17
N LEU A 107 12.13 9.22 -6.57
CA LEU A 107 11.18 9.61 -5.51
C LEU A 107 9.72 9.54 -5.98
N ILE A 108 9.41 10.08 -7.18
CA ILE A 108 8.05 10.05 -7.75
C ILE A 108 7.59 8.60 -7.95
N ILE A 109 8.44 7.74 -8.52
CA ILE A 109 8.12 6.34 -8.75
C ILE A 109 7.79 5.65 -7.43
N HIS A 110 8.69 5.70 -6.46
CA HIS A 110 8.53 4.98 -5.20
C HIS A 110 7.38 5.53 -4.32
N ALA A 111 7.07 6.82 -4.38
CA ALA A 111 5.95 7.39 -3.64
C ALA A 111 4.58 7.12 -4.30
N SER A 112 4.54 6.89 -5.62
CA SER A 112 3.29 6.91 -6.40
C SER A 112 2.27 5.83 -5.99
N GLY A 113 2.70 4.62 -5.65
CA GLY A 113 1.81 3.54 -5.21
C GLY A 113 1.02 3.91 -3.96
N LEU A 114 1.71 4.40 -2.93
CA LEU A 114 1.12 4.81 -1.66
C LEU A 114 0.27 6.08 -1.78
N ILE A 115 0.71 7.07 -2.56
CA ILE A 115 -0.08 8.28 -2.85
C ILE A 115 -1.38 7.90 -3.58
N THR A 116 -1.31 6.97 -4.53
CA THR A 116 -2.49 6.53 -5.30
C THR A 116 -3.48 5.80 -4.41
N GLN A 117 -3.03 4.97 -3.47
CA GLN A 117 -3.91 4.34 -2.49
C GLN A 117 -4.60 5.36 -1.58
N ALA A 118 -3.88 6.37 -1.10
CA ALA A 118 -4.47 7.47 -0.34
C ALA A 118 -5.51 8.24 -1.17
N ALA A 119 -5.20 8.57 -2.42
CA ALA A 119 -6.14 9.25 -3.32
C ALA A 119 -7.37 8.39 -3.63
N ALA A 120 -7.19 7.11 -3.94
CA ALA A 120 -8.27 6.17 -4.20
C ALA A 120 -9.16 5.99 -2.97
N GLY A 121 -8.59 5.92 -1.77
CA GLY A 121 -9.33 5.91 -0.50
C GLY A 121 -10.23 7.13 -0.34
N GLU A 122 -9.73 8.32 -0.66
CA GLU A 122 -10.53 9.55 -0.58
C GLU A 122 -11.65 9.59 -1.62
N ILE A 123 -11.37 9.15 -2.86
CA ILE A 123 -12.39 9.03 -3.91
C ILE A 123 -13.51 8.11 -3.45
N ILE A 124 -13.20 6.94 -2.89
CA ILE A 124 -14.22 6.00 -2.40
C ILE A 124 -15.06 6.61 -1.27
N LEU A 125 -14.42 7.32 -0.34
CA LEU A 125 -15.10 7.97 0.79
C LEU A 125 -16.03 9.10 0.34
N GLN A 126 -15.59 9.92 -0.62
CA GLN A 126 -16.33 11.11 -1.08
C GLN A 126 -17.38 10.81 -2.14
N TRP A 127 -17.18 9.77 -2.95
CA TRP A 127 -18.10 9.48 -4.04
C TRP A 127 -19.37 8.78 -3.54
N ASP A 128 -20.45 9.55 -3.42
CA ASP A 128 -21.79 9.10 -3.02
C ASP A 128 -22.34 7.91 -3.82
N ARG A 129 -22.06 7.82 -5.12
CA ARG A 129 -22.52 6.73 -6.01
C ARG A 129 -21.85 5.37 -5.74
N LEU A 130 -20.77 5.32 -4.95
CA LEU A 130 -20.13 4.06 -4.57
C LEU A 130 -20.78 3.52 -3.29
N ASP A 131 -21.34 2.30 -3.37
CA ASP A 131 -21.82 1.59 -2.20
C ASP A 131 -20.64 1.12 -1.35
N LYS A 132 -20.45 1.79 -0.21
CA LYS A 132 -19.39 1.51 0.77
C LYS A 132 -19.64 0.23 1.57
N ASN A 133 -20.83 -0.36 1.46
CA ASN A 133 -21.20 -1.63 2.07
C ASN A 133 -21.10 -2.82 1.09
N ASP A 134 -20.87 -2.56 -0.20
CA ASP A 134 -20.56 -3.64 -1.14
C ASP A 134 -19.19 -4.27 -0.82
N ASN A 135 -19.13 -5.60 -0.93
CA ASN A 135 -17.94 -6.37 -0.57
C ASN A 135 -16.72 -6.01 -1.43
N PHE A 136 -16.91 -5.64 -2.71
CA PHE A 136 -15.83 -5.18 -3.58
C PHE A 136 -15.25 -3.85 -3.08
N THR A 137 -16.11 -2.87 -2.77
CA THR A 137 -15.69 -1.57 -2.21
C THR A 137 -14.96 -1.75 -0.88
N ARG A 138 -15.46 -2.63 -0.01
CA ARG A 138 -14.78 -3.00 1.24
C ARG A 138 -13.41 -3.60 0.99
N GLY A 139 -13.28 -4.52 0.04
CA GLY A 139 -12.00 -5.10 -0.35
C GLY A 139 -10.99 -4.04 -0.80
N MET A 140 -11.42 -3.12 -1.67
CA MET A 140 -10.58 -1.99 -2.11
C MET A 140 -10.12 -1.12 -0.94
N MET A 141 -11.05 -0.71 -0.07
CA MET A 141 -10.73 0.13 1.08
C MET A 141 -9.82 -0.56 2.08
N VAL A 142 -10.06 -1.84 2.37
CA VAL A 142 -9.22 -2.62 3.28
C VAL A 142 -7.77 -2.62 2.80
N TRP A 143 -7.53 -2.85 1.50
CA TRP A 143 -6.16 -2.79 0.97
C TRP A 143 -5.57 -1.38 1.01
N ASN A 144 -6.33 -0.36 0.59
CA ASN A 144 -5.88 1.04 0.63
C ASN A 144 -5.55 1.53 2.05
N ILE A 145 -6.14 0.92 3.08
CA ILE A 145 -5.86 1.26 4.49
C ILE A 145 -4.68 0.43 5.03
N ILE A 146 -4.73 -0.89 4.87
CA ILE A 146 -3.78 -1.81 5.51
C ILE A 146 -2.40 -1.71 4.87
N ASN A 147 -2.33 -1.59 3.54
CA ASN A 147 -1.06 -1.61 2.82
C ASN A 147 -0.11 -0.48 3.25
N PRO A 148 -0.53 0.81 3.27
CA PRO A 148 0.26 1.91 3.86
C PRO A 148 0.80 1.65 5.27
N ILE A 149 -0.03 1.06 6.14
CA ILE A 149 0.34 0.79 7.54
C ILE A 149 1.40 -0.32 7.61
N ILE A 150 1.24 -1.38 6.82
CA ILE A 150 2.22 -2.48 6.76
C ILE A 150 3.56 -1.97 6.23
N TYR A 151 3.57 -1.14 5.19
CA TYR A 151 4.81 -0.53 4.69
C TYR A 151 5.51 0.31 5.75
N ALA A 152 4.79 1.16 6.48
CA ALA A 152 5.37 1.96 7.56
C ALA A 152 5.91 1.10 8.72
N LEU A 153 5.18 0.03 9.09
CA LEU A 153 5.63 -0.91 10.13
C LEU A 153 6.87 -1.71 9.69
N ASP A 154 6.92 -2.16 8.44
CA ASP A 154 8.10 -2.83 7.92
C ASP A 154 9.31 -1.89 7.91
N TYR A 155 9.11 -0.65 7.45
CA TYR A 155 10.16 0.39 7.44
C TYR A 155 10.76 0.65 8.82
N TRP A 156 9.93 0.77 9.87
CA TRP A 156 10.42 1.12 11.21
C TRP A 156 10.86 -0.06 12.06
N LEU A 157 10.20 -1.23 11.96
CA LEU A 157 10.31 -2.29 12.96
C LEU A 157 10.87 -3.60 12.42
N ILE A 158 10.56 -3.95 11.18
CA ILE A 158 10.88 -5.29 10.64
C ILE A 158 12.16 -5.23 9.82
N GLY A 159 12.31 -4.23 8.95
CA GLY A 159 13.47 -4.04 8.09
C GLY A 159 13.75 -5.20 7.12
N GLN A 160 12.79 -6.11 6.89
CA GLN A 160 13.03 -7.33 6.11
C GLN A 160 12.82 -7.17 4.61
N ALA A 161 12.03 -6.20 4.15
CA ALA A 161 11.75 -6.07 2.72
C ALA A 161 12.95 -5.60 1.87
N ASN A 162 14.05 -5.14 2.49
CA ASN A 162 14.93 -4.14 1.86
C ASN A 162 16.42 -4.50 1.84
N GLN A 163 16.78 -5.76 2.02
CA GLN A 163 18.17 -6.19 1.84
C GLN A 163 18.30 -7.00 0.55
N THR A 164 18.16 -6.32 -0.59
CA THR A 164 18.81 -6.76 -1.84
C THR A 164 20.09 -5.95 -2.01
N SER A 165 21.15 -6.64 -2.44
CA SER A 165 22.53 -6.12 -2.56
C SER A 165 22.64 -4.72 -3.16
N ASP A 166 23.70 -3.99 -2.78
CA ASP A 166 24.13 -2.60 -3.03
C ASP A 166 23.72 -1.84 -4.32
N SER A 167 23.11 -2.47 -5.32
CA SER A 167 22.70 -1.87 -6.59
C SER A 167 21.20 -2.00 -6.92
N SER A 168 20.37 -2.65 -6.10
CA SER A 168 18.91 -2.73 -6.32
C SER A 168 18.12 -2.50 -5.05
N PHE A 169 17.07 -1.68 -5.15
CA PHE A 169 16.18 -1.33 -4.04
C PHE A 169 14.79 -1.92 -4.27
N GLN A 170 14.31 -2.69 -3.29
CA GLN A 170 12.90 -3.08 -3.19
C GLN A 170 12.32 -2.33 -1.98
N GLY A 171 11.15 -1.71 -2.15
CA GLY A 171 10.42 -1.02 -1.09
C GLY A 171 10.01 0.40 -1.46
N ASP A 172 8.73 0.73 -1.30
CA ASP A 172 8.20 2.07 -1.58
C ASP A 172 8.85 3.12 -0.66
N ILE A 173 8.81 2.90 0.65
CA ILE A 173 9.31 3.88 1.63
C ILE A 173 10.84 3.91 1.65
N GLN A 174 11.49 2.77 1.41
CA GLN A 174 12.95 2.68 1.34
C GLN A 174 13.49 3.28 0.04
N GLY A 175 12.76 3.16 -1.07
CA GLY A 175 13.05 3.92 -2.28
C GLY A 175 12.89 5.42 -2.06
N VAL A 176 11.87 5.84 -1.31
CA VAL A 176 11.75 7.25 -0.86
C VAL A 176 12.99 7.65 -0.04
N GLU A 177 13.45 6.85 0.91
CA GLU A 177 14.69 7.13 1.67
C GLU A 177 15.92 7.23 0.74
N HIS A 178 16.04 6.30 -0.21
CA HIS A 178 17.17 6.24 -1.13
C HIS A 178 17.31 7.52 -1.97
N TYR A 179 16.19 8.03 -2.48
CA TYR A 179 16.14 9.20 -3.37
C TYR A 179 15.84 10.52 -2.66
N SER A 180 15.78 10.52 -1.34
CA SER A 180 15.68 11.75 -0.56
C SER A 180 16.64 11.69 0.62
N ASP A 181 16.11 11.43 1.81
CA ASP A 181 16.85 11.14 3.02
C ASP A 181 15.95 10.43 4.03
N LYS A 182 16.56 9.89 5.08
CA LYS A 182 15.85 9.19 6.16
C LYS A 182 14.75 10.06 6.82
N PRO A 183 15.00 11.32 7.22
CA PRO A 183 13.95 12.18 7.77
C PRO A 183 12.74 12.34 6.85
N THR A 184 12.96 12.49 5.55
CA THR A 184 11.89 12.62 4.56
C THR A 184 11.09 11.33 4.45
N ALA A 185 11.75 10.17 4.41
CA ALA A 185 11.09 8.88 4.40
C ALA A 185 10.29 8.61 5.69
N ASP A 186 10.82 8.97 6.85
CA ASP A 186 10.12 8.87 8.15
C ASP A 186 8.83 9.71 8.14
N VAL A 187 8.91 10.97 7.67
CA VAL A 187 7.75 11.86 7.58
C VAL A 187 6.74 11.34 6.54
N PHE A 188 7.22 10.82 5.41
CA PHE A 188 6.36 10.25 4.37
C PHE A 188 5.62 9.01 4.88
N ALA A 189 6.34 8.03 5.46
CA ALA A 189 5.81 6.82 6.07
C ALA A 189 4.72 7.13 7.09
N LEU A 190 5.04 8.07 7.99
CA LEU A 190 4.10 8.56 8.98
C LEU A 190 2.85 9.17 8.36
N SER A 191 3.03 10.08 7.41
CA SER A 191 1.92 10.83 6.83
C SER A 191 0.95 9.90 6.12
N ILE A 192 1.48 8.97 5.33
CA ILE A 192 0.71 7.98 4.60
C ILE A 192 0.00 7.00 5.55
N ALA A 193 0.67 6.53 6.61
CA ALA A 193 0.03 5.68 7.62
C ALA A 193 -1.08 6.42 8.40
N ALA A 194 -0.86 7.70 8.74
CA ALA A 194 -1.86 8.53 9.42
C ALA A 194 -3.08 8.80 8.54
N ILE A 195 -2.87 9.11 7.25
CA ILE A 195 -3.95 9.26 6.26
C ILE A 195 -4.74 7.97 6.15
N ALA A 196 -4.06 6.83 5.99
CA ALA A 196 -4.71 5.52 5.90
C ALA A 196 -5.53 5.20 7.16
N GLY A 197 -4.98 5.46 8.35
CA GLY A 197 -5.70 5.31 9.62
C GLY A 197 -6.96 6.19 9.70
N TYR A 198 -6.85 7.46 9.32
CA TYR A 198 -7.99 8.38 9.29
C TYR A 198 -9.05 7.98 8.25
N GLN A 199 -8.63 7.52 7.07
CA GLN A 199 -9.53 6.99 6.05
C GLN A 199 -10.23 5.72 6.53
N GLY A 200 -9.52 4.83 7.25
CA GLY A 200 -10.11 3.65 7.86
C GLY A 200 -11.16 3.99 8.90
N TYR A 201 -10.89 4.97 9.75
CA TYR A 201 -11.87 5.50 10.69
C TYR A 201 -13.13 6.03 9.97
N ARG A 202 -12.97 6.89 8.95
CA ARG A 202 -14.10 7.41 8.17
C ARG A 202 -14.87 6.30 7.47
N PHE A 203 -14.17 5.31 6.92
CA PHE A 203 -14.80 4.18 6.22
C PHE A 203 -15.60 3.29 7.17
N LEU A 204 -15.12 3.08 8.40
CA LEU A 204 -15.85 2.33 9.42
C LEU A 204 -17.19 2.98 9.76
N LYS A 205 -17.24 4.33 9.80
CA LYS A 205 -18.51 5.06 10.02
C LYS A 205 -19.55 4.84 8.93
N THR A 206 -19.13 4.51 7.71
CA THR A 206 -20.07 4.25 6.60
C THR A 206 -20.59 2.82 6.61
N GLN A 207 -20.06 1.95 7.46
CA GLN A 207 -20.46 0.55 7.51
C GLN A 207 -21.76 0.36 8.30
N THR A 208 -22.73 -0.29 7.68
CA THR A 208 -24.02 -0.62 8.31
C THR A 208 -23.85 -1.50 9.54
N TRP A 209 -22.89 -2.43 9.51
CA TRP A 209 -22.56 -3.33 10.63
C TRP A 209 -21.75 -2.70 11.75
N ALA A 210 -21.11 -1.54 11.51
CA ALA A 210 -20.32 -0.90 12.56
C ALA A 210 -21.24 -0.49 13.72
N PRO A 211 -20.83 -0.71 14.97
CA PRO A 211 -21.64 -0.37 16.12
C PRO A 211 -21.85 1.14 16.21
N ASP A 212 -23.00 1.57 16.75
CA ASP A 212 -23.39 2.99 16.73
C ASP A 212 -22.39 3.89 17.45
N TRP A 213 -21.74 3.41 18.52
CA TRP A 213 -20.68 4.15 19.19
C TRP A 213 -19.53 4.51 18.24
N MET A 214 -19.19 3.67 17.27
CA MET A 214 -18.12 3.94 16.30
C MET A 214 -18.53 5.00 15.27
N LYS A 215 -19.84 5.21 15.09
CA LYS A 215 -20.42 6.17 14.15
C LYS A 215 -20.55 7.58 14.74
N THR A 216 -20.46 7.74 16.07
CA THR A 216 -20.52 9.07 16.70
C THR A 216 -19.22 9.86 16.49
N ASP A 217 -19.30 11.19 16.61
CA ASP A 217 -18.17 12.12 16.37
C ASP A 217 -17.34 12.40 17.63
N ASP A 218 -17.48 11.59 18.69
CA ASP A 218 -16.92 11.92 20.00
C ASP A 218 -15.42 11.56 20.15
N TYR A 219 -14.71 11.24 19.07
CA TYR A 219 -13.33 10.74 19.13
C TYR A 219 -12.31 11.82 18.83
N ASN A 220 -11.25 11.88 19.63
CA ASN A 220 -10.08 12.71 19.35
C ASN A 220 -8.89 11.85 18.92
N LEU A 221 -8.41 12.04 17.70
CA LEU A 221 -7.15 11.47 17.20
C LEU A 221 -5.99 12.41 17.58
N GLY A 222 -5.02 11.89 18.32
CA GLY A 222 -3.76 12.56 18.65
C GLY A 222 -2.60 11.93 17.90
N MET A 223 -1.62 12.74 17.50
CA MET A 223 -0.34 12.28 16.98
C MET A 223 0.78 12.96 17.77
N ALA A 224 1.74 12.19 18.27
CA ALA A 224 2.91 12.72 18.98
C ALA A 224 4.21 12.03 18.51
N PRO A 225 5.29 12.79 18.22
CA PRO A 225 6.57 12.19 17.84
C PRO A 225 7.17 11.41 19.01
N LEU A 226 7.84 10.30 18.72
CA LEU A 226 8.59 9.51 19.70
C LEU A 226 10.05 9.97 19.75
N GLU A 227 10.65 9.96 20.95
CA GLU A 227 12.03 10.44 21.19
C GLU A 227 13.12 9.69 20.39
N ARG A 228 12.82 8.50 19.87
CA ARG A 228 13.77 7.64 19.13
C ARG A 228 13.39 7.42 17.66
N GLY A 229 12.54 8.30 17.11
CA GLY A 229 11.96 8.13 15.78
C GLY A 229 10.64 7.34 15.83
N GLY A 230 9.76 7.62 14.86
CA GLY A 230 8.38 7.15 14.84
C GLY A 230 7.37 8.10 15.49
N VAL A 231 6.09 7.75 15.42
CA VAL A 231 4.98 8.54 15.98
C VAL A 231 4.01 7.65 16.72
N LEU A 232 3.54 8.16 17.85
CA LEU A 232 2.44 7.62 18.61
C LEU A 232 1.12 8.16 18.04
N LEU A 233 0.32 7.29 17.46
CA LEU A 233 -1.09 7.55 17.15
C LEU A 233 -1.92 7.21 18.39
N THR A 234 -2.66 8.20 18.91
CA THR A 234 -3.57 8.03 20.04
C THR A 234 -5.01 8.20 19.59
N VAL A 235 -5.89 7.28 19.99
CA VAL A 235 -7.33 7.42 19.80
C VAL A 235 -7.94 7.60 21.18
N ASN A 236 -8.50 8.78 21.44
CA ASN A 236 -9.18 9.08 22.68
C ASN A 236 -10.68 8.78 22.49
N ILE A 237 -11.16 7.78 23.22
CA ILE A 237 -12.56 7.34 23.22
C ILE A 237 -13.18 7.81 24.55
N PRO A 238 -14.11 8.77 24.55
CA PRO A 238 -14.84 9.10 25.76
C PRO A 238 -15.76 7.92 26.12
N PHE A 239 -15.57 7.40 27.33
CA PHE A 239 -16.43 6.41 27.97
C PHE A 239 -17.05 7.01 29.23
#